data_AF-A0A367AL93-F1
#
_entry.id   AF-A0A367AL93-F1
#
_cell.length_a   1.000
_cell.length_b   1.000
_cell.length_c   1.000
_cell.angle_alpha   90.00
_cell.angle_beta   90.00
_cell.angle_gamma   90.00
#
_symmetry.space_group_name_H-M   'P 1'
#
loop_
_entity.id
_entity.type
_entity.pdbx_description
1 polymer ?
#
loop_
_entity_poly.entity_id
_entity_poly.type
_entity_poly.pdbx_seq_one_letter_code
_entity_poly.pdbx_strand_id
1 'polypeptide(L)'
;MIRVTRLNGEQFALNPDLIERVEGHPDTVAFLVDGTKYVVKETVEEVLREIVEYRAGILATSYEMDRGEYRVQAPPADSAGVSSVVPFPSREER
;
A
#
# COMPACT_ATOMS: atom_id res chain seq x y z
N MET A 1 1.13 2.36 0.21
CA MET A 1 -0.07 1.52 0.08
C MET A 1 -0.30 0.82 1.40
N ILE A 2 -1.55 0.79 1.88
CA ILE A 2 -1.98 0.00 3.04
C ILE A 2 -2.56 -1.33 2.56
N ARG A 3 -2.44 -2.39 3.36
CA ARG A 3 -3.07 -3.68 3.06
C ARG A 3 -4.41 -3.76 3.76
N VAL A 4 -5.43 -4.17 3.01
CA VAL A 4 -6.80 -4.33 3.51
C VAL A 4 -7.40 -5.61 2.93
N THR A 5 -8.41 -6.13 3.60
CA THR A 5 -8.99 -7.43 3.29
C THR A 5 -10.45 -7.26 2.90
N ARG A 6 -10.84 -7.76 1.73
CA ARG A 6 -12.25 -7.84 1.34
C ARG A 6 -13.00 -8.82 2.24
N LEU A 7 -14.32 -8.72 2.29
CA LEU A 7 -15.16 -9.66 3.05
C LEU A 7 -14.99 -11.14 2.61
N ASN A 8 -14.63 -11.39 1.35
CA ASN A 8 -14.31 -12.73 0.82
C ASN A 8 -12.96 -13.28 1.31
N GLY A 9 -12.15 -12.51 2.05
CA GLY A 9 -10.83 -12.89 2.54
C GLY A 9 -9.67 -12.57 1.60
N GLU A 10 -9.92 -12.04 0.41
CA GLU A 10 -8.88 -11.60 -0.51
C GLU A 10 -8.24 -10.31 0.00
N GLN A 11 -6.91 -10.30 0.07
CA GLN A 11 -6.13 -9.12 0.43
C GLN A 11 -5.81 -8.28 -0.80
N PHE A 12 -5.89 -6.97 -0.66
CA PHE A 12 -5.47 -6.04 -1.69
C PHE A 12 -4.77 -4.83 -1.09
N ALA A 13 -3.95 -4.17 -1.91
CA ALA A 13 -3.27 -2.94 -1.54
C ALA A 13 -4.14 -1.75 -1.94
N LEU A 14 -4.37 -0.83 -0.99
CA LEU A 14 -5.14 0.39 -1.20
C LEU A 14 -4.24 1.62 -1.02
N ASN A 15 -4.47 2.64 -1.85
CA ASN A 15 -3.81 3.92 -1.68
C ASN A 15 -4.53 4.73 -0.58
N PRO A 16 -3.91 4.96 0.59
CA PRO A 16 -4.54 5.71 1.67
C PRO A 16 -4.75 7.19 1.34
N ASP A 17 -4.01 7.75 0.38
CA ASP A 17 -4.15 9.16 -0.03
C ASP A 17 -5.39 9.41 -0.90
N LEU A 18 -6.00 8.34 -1.44
CA LEU A 18 -7.24 8.42 -2.23
C LEU A 18 -8.49 8.12 -1.40
N ILE A 19 -8.34 7.76 -0.13
CA ILE A 19 -9.47 7.54 0.77
C ILE A 19 -10.02 8.91 1.16
N GLU A 20 -11.27 9.16 0.78
CA GLU A 20 -12.01 10.36 1.15
C GLU A 20 -12.55 10.24 2.58
N ARG A 21 -13.18 9.11 2.90
CA ARG A 21 -13.74 8.80 4.22
C ARG A 21 -13.83 7.30 4.46
N VAL A 22 -13.92 6.91 5.72
CA VAL A 22 -14.16 5.54 6.17
C VAL A 22 -15.35 5.56 7.11
N GLU A 23 -16.35 4.71 6.86
CA GLU A 23 -17.53 4.58 7.72
C GLU A 23 -17.69 3.13 8.14
N GLY A 24 -18.11 2.90 9.39
CA GLY A 24 -18.58 1.59 9.82
C GLY A 24 -20.09 1.62 9.96
N HIS A 25 -20.80 0.60 9.44
CA HIS A 25 -22.07 0.00 9.94
C HIS A 25 -22.87 -0.69 8.81
N PRO A 26 -23.17 -2.01 8.87
CA PRO A 26 -22.62 -3.05 9.76
C PRO A 26 -21.18 -3.45 9.40
N ASP A 27 -20.77 -3.21 8.15
CA ASP A 27 -19.41 -3.44 7.65
C ASP A 27 -18.66 -2.11 7.51
N THR A 28 -17.33 -2.15 7.43
CA THR A 28 -16.51 -0.98 7.16
C THR A 28 -16.42 -0.72 5.67
N VAL A 29 -16.67 0.52 5.25
CA VAL A 29 -16.60 0.95 3.86
C VAL A 29 -15.60 2.09 3.72
N ALA A 30 -14.57 1.89 2.89
CA ALA A 30 -13.68 2.94 2.44
C ALA A 30 -14.22 3.58 1.16
N PHE A 31 -14.46 4.88 1.21
CA PHE A 31 -14.92 5.68 0.08
C PHE A 31 -13.71 6.36 -0.53
N LEU A 32 -13.51 6.19 -1.84
CA LEU A 32 -12.44 6.87 -2.56
C LEU A 32 -12.95 8.14 -3.22
N VAL A 33 -12.01 9.06 -3.48
CA VAL A 33 -12.28 10.36 -4.13
C VAL A 33 -12.88 10.26 -5.54
N ASP A 34 -12.73 9.11 -6.20
CA ASP A 34 -13.31 8.83 -7.51
C ASP A 34 -14.74 8.26 -7.43
N GLY A 35 -15.29 8.11 -6.22
CA GLY A 35 -16.59 7.51 -5.96
C GLY A 35 -16.56 5.98 -5.80
N THR A 36 -15.41 5.32 -6.02
CA THR A 36 -15.25 3.89 -5.78
C THR A 36 -15.40 3.56 -4.29
N LYS A 37 -16.02 2.43 -3.98
CA LYS A 37 -16.24 1.97 -2.61
C LYS A 37 -15.67 0.58 -2.41
N TYR A 38 -14.95 0.40 -1.30
CA TYR A 38 -14.44 -0.89 -0.88
C TYR A 38 -15.03 -1.28 0.46
N VAL A 39 -15.68 -2.43 0.51
CA VAL A 39 -16.11 -3.05 1.76
C VAL A 39 -14.97 -3.92 2.27
N VAL A 40 -14.50 -3.63 3.47
CA VAL A 40 -13.30 -4.23 4.07
C VAL A 40 -13.65 -4.89 5.41
N LYS A 41 -12.83 -5.87 5.81
CA LYS A 41 -12.99 -6.57 7.09
C LYS A 41 -12.45 -5.77 8.26
N GLU A 42 -11.48 -4.91 8.01
CA GLU A 42 -10.86 -4.05 9.00
C GLU A 42 -11.88 -3.04 9.55
N THR A 43 -11.82 -2.78 10.84
CA THR A 43 -12.57 -1.70 11.51
C THR A 43 -12.07 -0.33 11.05
N VAL A 44 -12.87 0.72 11.31
CA VAL A 44 -12.47 2.11 11.03
C VAL A 44 -11.14 2.45 11.72
N GLU A 45 -10.98 2.02 12.97
CA GLU A 45 -9.77 2.24 13.77
C GLU A 45 -8.54 1.52 13.21
N GLU A 46 -8.72 0.30 12.69
CA GLU A 46 -7.63 -0.45 12.05
C GLU A 46 -7.19 0.22 10.75
N VAL A 47 -8.14 0.62 9.89
CA VAL A 47 -7.82 1.36 8.67
C VAL A 47 -7.09 2.67 9.00
N LEU A 48 -7.55 3.40 10.01
CA LEU A 48 -6.90 4.64 10.43
C LEU A 48 -5.47 4.39 10.94
N ARG A 49 -5.26 3.33 11.72
CA ARG A 49 -3.93 2.94 12.20
C ARG A 49 -2.99 2.63 11.05
N GLU A 50 -3.42 1.82 10.09
CA GLU A 50 -2.63 1.48 8.90
C GLU A 50 -2.22 2.73 8.10
N ILE A 51 -3.14 3.71 7.97
CA ILE A 51 -2.84 5.00 7.31
C ILE A 51 -1.76 5.76 8.08
N VAL A 52 -1.88 5.85 9.41
CA VAL A 52 -0.91 6.54 10.26
C VAL A 52 0.45 5.86 10.19
N GLU A 53 0.50 4.54 10.33
CA GLU A 53 1.74 3.75 10.25
C GLU A 53 2.41 3.90 8.89
N TYR A 54 1.64 3.89 7.80
CA TYR A 54 2.16 4.13 6.46
C TYR A 54 2.82 5.52 6.34
N ARG A 55 2.13 6.58 6.77
CA ARG A 55 2.67 7.95 6.71
C ARG A 55 3.89 8.13 7.62
N ALA A 56 3.84 7.56 8.83
CA ALA A 56 4.95 7.58 9.76
C ALA A 56 6.16 6.84 9.20
N GLY A 57 5.96 5.69 8.57
CA GLY A 57 7.01 4.91 7.91
C GLY A 57 7.71 5.68 6.79
N ILE A 58 6.96 6.42 5.96
CA ILE A 58 7.55 7.30 4.93
C ILE A 58 8.46 8.35 5.57
N LEU A 59 7.99 9.01 6.64
CA LEU A 59 8.73 10.07 7.31
C LEU A 59 9.98 9.52 8.01
N ALA A 60 9.85 8.41 8.74
CA ALA A 60 10.96 7.75 9.39
C ALA A 60 12.03 7.32 8.38
N THR A 61 11.62 6.70 7.28
CA THR A 61 12.52 6.31 6.18
C THR A 61 13.25 7.51 5.60
N SER A 62 12.53 8.61 5.35
CA SER A 62 13.13 9.86 4.84
C SER A 62 14.18 10.42 5.81
N TYR A 63 13.91 10.41 7.12
CA TYR A 63 14.88 10.85 8.13
C TYR A 63 16.11 9.94 8.24
N GLU A 64 15.96 8.64 8.06
CA GLU A 64 17.10 7.71 8.00
C GLU A 64 17.96 7.96 6.76
N MET A 65 17.33 8.28 5.62
CA MET A 65 18.04 8.62 4.38
C MET A 65 18.87 9.90 4.54
N ASP A 66 18.30 10.94 5.13
CA ASP A 66 18.98 12.23 5.37
C ASP A 66 20.22 12.08 6.27
N ARG A 67 20.14 11.20 7.29
CA ARG A 67 21.24 10.91 8.21
C ARG A 67 22.27 9.91 7.65
N GLY A 68 22.04 9.35 6.47
CA GLY A 68 22.89 8.29 5.89
C GLY A 68 22.80 6.94 6.63
N GLU A 69 21.74 6.74 7.42
CA GLU A 69 21.50 5.53 8.21
C GLU A 69 20.62 4.52 7.47
N TYR A 70 19.93 4.96 6.40
CA TYR A 70 19.02 4.11 5.64
C TYR A 70 19.75 2.90 5.03
N ARG A 71 19.23 1.72 5.33
CA ARG A 71 19.66 0.46 4.71
C ARG A 71 18.48 -0.14 3.98
N VAL A 72 18.66 -0.43 2.69
CA VAL A 72 17.70 -1.27 1.96
C VAL A 72 17.70 -2.63 2.66
N GLN A 73 16.59 -2.98 3.29
CA GLN A 73 16.40 -4.33 3.78
C GLN A 73 16.35 -5.22 2.53
N ALA A 74 17.37 -6.08 2.35
CA ALA A 74 17.35 -7.04 1.26
C ALA A 74 16.06 -7.86 1.38
N PRO A 75 15.37 -8.16 0.27
CA PRO A 75 14.25 -9.09 0.31
C PRO A 75 14.70 -10.38 1.01
N PRO A 76 13.81 -11.06 1.75
CA PRO A 76 14.17 -12.31 2.42
C PRO A 76 14.86 -13.24 1.42
N ALA A 77 15.97 -13.87 1.85
CA ALA A 77 16.91 -14.60 0.98
C ALA A 77 16.28 -15.76 0.16
N ASP A 78 15.01 -16.08 0.39
CA ASP A 78 14.25 -17.12 -0.29
C ASP A 78 13.76 -16.74 -1.70
N SER A 79 14.00 -15.50 -2.18
CA SER A 79 13.69 -15.11 -3.57
C SER A 79 14.92 -15.04 -4.48
N ALA A 80 15.98 -15.81 -4.18
CA ALA A 80 17.13 -16.02 -5.06
C ALA A 80 16.75 -16.92 -6.27
N GLY A 81 15.86 -16.42 -7.12
CA GLY A 81 15.39 -17.14 -8.30
C GLY A 81 14.71 -16.21 -9.27
N VAL A 82 15.49 -15.67 -10.21
CA VAL A 82 15.07 -15.01 -11.45
C VAL A 82 14.37 -13.64 -11.30
N SER A 83 15.12 -12.60 -10.94
CA SER A 83 14.74 -11.24 -11.34
C SER A 83 15.07 -11.05 -12.82
N SER A 84 14.15 -11.47 -13.70
CA SER A 84 14.21 -11.12 -15.12
C SER A 84 13.51 -9.79 -15.33
N VAL A 85 14.19 -8.68 -15.05
CA VAL A 85 13.79 -7.39 -15.60
C VAL A 85 14.12 -7.44 -17.09
N VAL A 86 13.14 -7.81 -17.92
CA VAL A 86 13.25 -7.70 -19.38
C VAL A 86 13.09 -6.23 -19.77
N PRO A 87 14.00 -5.65 -20.57
CA PRO A 87 13.88 -4.28 -21.04
C PRO A 87 12.62 -4.12 -21.91
N PHE A 88 11.93 -2.99 -21.73
CA PHE A 88 10.74 -2.63 -22.49
C PHE A 88 11.11 -2.44 -23.97
N PRO A 89 10.44 -3.10 -24.93
CA PRO A 89 10.78 -2.95 -26.34
C PRO A 89 10.49 -1.52 -26.80
N SER A 90 11.54 -0.82 -27.23
CA SER A 90 11.44 0.47 -27.91
C SER A 90 10.71 0.27 -29.23
N ARG A 91 9.49 0.81 -29.34
CA ARG A 91 8.71 0.83 -30.56
C ARG A 91 9.43 1.73 -31.57
N GLU A 92 10.04 1.15 -32.61
CA GLU A 92 10.44 1.93 -33.78
C GLU A 92 9.17 2.46 -34.45
N GLU A 93 8.94 3.77 -34.33
CA GLU A 93 7.96 4.50 -35.12
C GLU A 93 8.41 4.52 -36.58
N ARG A 94 7.50 4.17 -37.48
CA ARG A 94 7.69 4.14 -38.93
C ARG A 94 6.87 5.22 -39.59
#